data_AF-A0A9P5AAN0-F1
#
_entry.id   AF-A0A9P5AAN0-F1
#
_cell.length_a   1.000
_cell.length_b   1.000
_cell.length_c   1.000
_cell.angle_alpha   90.00
_cell.angle_beta   90.00
_cell.angle_gamma   90.00
#
_symmetry.space_group_name_H-M   'P 1'
#
loop_
_entity.id
_entity.type
_entity.pdbx_description
1 polymer ?
#
loop_
_entity_poly.entity_id
_entity_poly.type
_entity_poly.pdbx_seq_one_letter_code
_entity_poly.pdbx_strand_id
1 'polypeptide(L)'
;MTCRLLVFVFILGAKPVATLANDHQLPQQLFLDVPFSEILENASTMYLADAWSSEYVDAIRDRRFGDAILGRYQMEGGLKVGVFEFLNMTIMDTIKEDAMGYKMNAPVQYNVALSFYANPNPDDGHPDVLYAVTNVTSEDIAKVQRLEEKSEHNVSKDFSQRDPALTSLGLSQASALADAFPHPGSIDIIFTSPLTRTLQTTLAGFSHIISKQYLKNNGNGKGARLIIDQDLQERSDLPCDTGSKRSALELAFPLLDFSVLAEDWYTKDGPYAANDSAVAARAKKFRERLRDTVRDIHGSEDLANIPKNIVVVTHGVFMKHLCGDMTIDLPKAGWKAFATADGVNGEAVLNPIE
;
A
#
# COMPACT_ATOMS: atom_id res chain seq x y z
N MET A 1 14.94 -17.75 10.21
CA MET A 1 13.76 -16.88 10.39
C MET A 1 13.96 -15.65 9.54
N THR A 2 13.18 -15.48 8.50
CA THR A 2 13.19 -14.32 7.59
C THR A 2 11.81 -13.69 7.70
N CYS A 3 11.74 -12.41 8.07
CA CYS A 3 10.50 -11.68 8.24
C CYS A 3 9.99 -11.25 6.85
N ARG A 4 9.19 -12.10 6.20
CA ARG A 4 8.72 -11.85 4.83
C ARG A 4 7.48 -10.96 4.89
N LEU A 5 7.48 -9.86 4.17
CA LEU A 5 6.30 -9.01 3.96
C LEU A 5 5.46 -9.64 2.84
N LEU A 6 4.24 -10.11 3.14
CA LEU A 6 3.38 -10.80 2.17
C LEU A 6 1.99 -10.17 2.16
N VAL A 7 1.58 -9.75 0.97
CA VAL A 7 0.26 -9.15 0.72
C VAL A 7 -0.65 -10.24 0.23
N PHE A 8 -1.81 -10.43 0.86
CA PHE A 8 -2.76 -11.47 0.49
C PHE A 8 -4.03 -10.80 -0.06
N VAL A 9 -4.54 -11.30 -1.20
CA VAL A 9 -5.79 -10.79 -1.77
C VAL A 9 -6.58 -11.91 -2.44
N PHE A 10 -7.90 -11.88 -2.28
CA PHE A 10 -8.88 -12.85 -2.76
C PHE A 10 -9.58 -12.39 -4.07
N ILE A 11 -9.98 -13.31 -4.95
CA ILE A 11 -10.88 -13.06 -6.10
C ILE A 11 -11.92 -14.20 -6.26
N LEU A 12 -13.18 -13.86 -6.53
CA LEU A 12 -14.20 -14.77 -7.11
C LEU A 12 -14.69 -14.26 -8.48
N GLY A 13 -14.49 -15.03 -9.56
CA GLY A 13 -15.41 -15.14 -10.72
C GLY A 13 -15.22 -14.34 -12.04
N ALA A 14 -14.64 -15.01 -13.06
CA ALA A 14 -14.87 -14.98 -14.54
C ALA A 14 -14.47 -13.76 -15.45
N LYS A 15 -13.70 -14.08 -16.53
CA LYS A 15 -13.35 -13.28 -17.75
C LYS A 15 -14.56 -13.02 -18.68
N PRO A 16 -14.45 -12.19 -19.76
CA PRO A 16 -13.68 -10.95 -19.98
C PRO A 16 -14.58 -9.80 -20.52
N VAL A 17 -14.02 -8.62 -20.82
CA VAL A 17 -14.13 -7.90 -22.12
C VAL A 17 -13.48 -6.51 -22.03
N ALA A 18 -12.69 -6.18 -23.06
CA ALA A 18 -12.00 -4.91 -23.28
C ALA A 18 -12.94 -3.77 -23.71
N THR A 19 -12.53 -2.50 -23.54
CA THR A 19 -12.83 -1.26 -24.31
C THR A 19 -12.73 -0.04 -23.38
N LEU A 20 -12.42 1.20 -23.75
CA LEU A 20 -11.84 1.93 -24.90
C LEU A 20 -11.40 3.28 -24.30
N ALA A 21 -10.28 3.85 -24.78
CA ALA A 21 -9.77 5.14 -24.31
C ALA A 21 -10.73 6.30 -24.63
N ASN A 22 -10.88 7.23 -23.69
CA ASN A 22 -11.71 8.43 -23.83
C ASN A 22 -10.85 9.69 -23.60
N ASP A 23 -11.04 10.70 -24.44
CA ASP A 23 -10.20 11.90 -24.63
C ASP A 23 -10.21 12.93 -23.45
N HIS A 24 -10.72 12.52 -22.28
CA HIS A 24 -10.77 13.31 -21.05
C HIS A 24 -9.88 12.76 -19.93
N GLN A 25 -9.17 11.67 -20.19
CA GLN A 25 -8.30 11.00 -19.24
C GLN A 25 -6.84 11.34 -19.54
N LEU A 26 -6.16 12.00 -18.60
CA LEU A 26 -4.71 12.12 -18.71
C LEU A 26 -4.06 10.73 -18.64
N PRO A 27 -2.87 10.55 -19.25
CA PRO A 27 -2.07 9.37 -18.99
C PRO A 27 -1.61 9.37 -17.53
N GLN A 28 -1.91 8.31 -16.78
CA GLN A 28 -1.25 8.02 -15.51
C GLN A 28 0.23 7.78 -15.80
N GLN A 29 1.07 8.70 -15.37
CA GLN A 29 2.50 8.64 -15.63
C GLN A 29 3.27 8.71 -14.31
N LEU A 30 4.35 7.94 -14.17
CA LEU A 30 5.25 8.05 -13.01
C LEU A 30 5.60 9.52 -12.75
N PHE A 31 5.49 9.98 -11.50
CA PHE A 31 5.59 11.38 -11.03
C PHE A 31 4.37 12.29 -11.28
N LEU A 32 3.44 11.94 -12.19
CA LEU A 32 2.19 12.64 -12.48
C LEU A 32 1.00 11.64 -12.41
N ASP A 33 0.83 11.07 -11.23
CA ASP A 33 -0.09 9.96 -10.95
C ASP A 33 -1.47 10.40 -10.43
N VAL A 34 -1.67 11.70 -10.21
CA VAL A 34 -2.93 12.27 -9.69
C VAL A 34 -3.87 12.66 -10.84
N PRO A 35 -5.05 12.01 -10.98
CA PRO A 35 -5.99 12.32 -12.06
C PRO A 35 -6.64 13.71 -11.90
N PHE A 36 -6.87 14.41 -13.04
CA PHE A 36 -7.60 15.69 -13.04
C PHE A 36 -9.00 15.61 -12.44
N SER A 37 -9.69 14.47 -12.57
CA SER A 37 -11.01 14.27 -11.95
C SER A 37 -10.94 14.33 -10.43
N GLU A 38 -9.86 13.83 -9.82
CA GLU A 38 -9.67 13.89 -8.37
C GLU A 38 -9.42 15.32 -7.87
N ILE A 39 -8.82 16.16 -8.72
CA ILE A 39 -8.56 17.57 -8.43
C ILE A 39 -9.82 18.44 -8.65
N LEU A 40 -10.50 18.25 -9.78
CA LEU A 40 -11.64 19.08 -10.20
C LEU A 40 -12.93 18.78 -9.43
N GLU A 41 -13.14 17.54 -8.99
CA GLU A 41 -14.33 17.17 -8.20
C GLU A 41 -14.16 17.50 -6.71
N ASN A 42 -12.98 17.97 -6.28
CA ASN A 42 -12.60 17.96 -4.87
C ASN A 42 -11.51 18.97 -4.46
N ALA A 43 -11.81 20.27 -4.54
CA ALA A 43 -11.10 21.31 -3.76
C ALA A 43 -11.19 21.10 -2.22
N SER A 44 -11.55 19.91 -1.74
CA SER A 44 -11.82 19.61 -0.33
C SER A 44 -11.52 18.18 0.08
N THR A 45 -10.89 17.33 -0.75
CA THR A 45 -10.39 16.05 -0.23
C THR A 45 -8.94 16.12 0.15
N MET A 46 -8.78 16.27 1.47
CA MET A 46 -7.62 16.01 2.30
C MET A 46 -6.52 15.22 1.58
N TYR A 47 -5.36 15.89 1.45
CA TYR A 47 -4.03 15.47 1.00
C TYR A 47 -3.45 16.25 -0.17
N LEU A 48 -4.19 17.19 -0.76
CA LEU A 48 -3.63 18.17 -1.68
C LEU A 48 -3.84 19.54 -1.04
N ALA A 49 -2.76 20.28 -0.74
CA ALA A 49 -2.90 21.68 -0.40
C ALA A 49 -3.54 22.38 -1.60
N ASP A 50 -4.77 22.87 -1.42
CA ASP A 50 -5.61 23.45 -2.48
C ASP A 50 -4.94 24.57 -3.28
N ALA A 51 -3.89 25.19 -2.70
CA ALA A 51 -3.06 26.21 -3.33
C ALA A 51 -2.28 25.71 -4.57
N TRP A 52 -1.97 24.42 -4.67
CA TRP A 52 -1.11 23.88 -5.73
C TRP A 52 -1.89 23.04 -6.77
N SER A 53 -3.19 22.83 -6.54
CA SER A 53 -4.04 21.95 -7.36
C SER A 53 -4.31 22.52 -8.75
N SER A 54 -4.59 23.83 -8.85
CA SER A 54 -4.71 24.54 -10.12
C SER A 54 -3.37 24.64 -10.84
N GLU A 55 -2.30 24.91 -10.09
CA GLU A 55 -0.95 25.06 -10.66
C GLU A 55 -0.43 23.74 -11.25
N TYR A 56 -0.71 22.61 -10.58
CA TYR A 56 -0.44 21.27 -11.09
C TYR A 56 -1.16 20.99 -12.42
N VAL A 57 -2.46 21.28 -12.47
CA VAL A 57 -3.30 21.04 -13.65
C VAL A 57 -2.84 21.90 -14.84
N ASP A 58 -2.60 23.18 -14.59
CA ASP A 58 -2.16 24.13 -15.62
C ASP A 58 -0.76 23.77 -16.12
N ALA A 59 0.16 23.42 -15.22
CA ALA A 59 1.51 23.00 -15.57
C ALA A 59 1.52 21.76 -16.49
N ILE A 60 0.67 20.76 -16.23
CA ILE A 60 0.56 19.58 -17.10
C ILE A 60 0.05 19.97 -18.49
N ARG A 61 -1.02 20.78 -18.56
CA ARG A 61 -1.61 21.23 -19.83
C ARG A 61 -0.62 22.04 -20.66
N ASP A 62 0.15 22.88 -20.00
CA ASP A 62 1.15 23.74 -20.63
C ASP A 62 2.44 23.00 -20.97
N ARG A 63 2.56 21.70 -20.61
CA ARG A 63 3.79 20.91 -20.72
C ARG A 63 4.96 21.49 -19.92
N ARG A 64 4.68 22.21 -18.84
CA ARG A 64 5.63 22.62 -17.80
C ARG A 64 5.77 21.47 -16.80
N PHE A 65 6.36 20.37 -17.25
CA PHE A 65 6.41 19.11 -16.51
C PHE A 65 7.22 19.18 -15.20
N GLY A 66 8.23 20.04 -15.11
CA GLY A 66 8.97 20.28 -13.86
C GLY A 66 8.08 20.91 -12.80
N ASP A 67 7.36 21.97 -13.17
CA ASP A 67 6.36 22.62 -12.32
C ASP A 67 5.26 21.63 -11.90
N ALA A 68 4.81 20.78 -12.82
CA ALA A 68 3.80 19.76 -12.54
C ALA A 68 4.31 18.70 -11.55
N ILE A 69 5.51 18.16 -11.74
CA ILE A 69 6.08 17.16 -10.81
C ILE A 69 6.27 17.80 -9.44
N LEU A 70 6.80 19.02 -9.36
CA LEU A 70 6.95 19.71 -8.08
C LEU A 70 5.60 19.92 -7.39
N GLY A 71 4.61 20.42 -8.13
CA GLY A 71 3.24 20.61 -7.66
C GLY A 71 2.65 19.33 -7.08
N ARG A 72 2.87 18.17 -7.73
CA ARG A 72 2.43 16.86 -7.21
C ARG A 72 2.98 16.57 -5.83
N TYR A 73 4.29 16.72 -5.64
CA TYR A 73 4.94 16.43 -4.35
C TYR A 73 4.65 17.49 -3.28
N GLN A 74 4.35 18.73 -3.69
CA GLN A 74 3.89 19.78 -2.78
C GLN A 74 2.45 19.57 -2.33
N MET A 75 1.64 18.97 -3.19
CA MET A 75 0.28 18.62 -2.82
C MET A 75 0.28 17.58 -1.70
N GLU A 76 1.10 16.52 -1.77
CA GLU A 76 1.23 15.45 -0.76
C GLU A 76 1.46 16.01 0.67
N GLY A 77 0.38 16.05 1.47
CA GLY A 77 0.37 16.72 2.77
C GLY A 77 1.43 16.19 3.77
N GLY A 78 2.12 17.11 4.45
CA GLY A 78 3.18 16.78 5.43
C GLY A 78 4.35 17.78 5.48
N LEU A 79 4.32 18.82 4.63
CA LEU A 79 5.38 19.81 4.51
C LEU A 79 5.26 20.92 5.56
N LYS A 80 6.32 21.10 6.36
CA LYS A 80 6.58 22.34 7.11
C LYS A 80 7.90 22.92 6.60
N VAL A 81 7.84 24.09 5.95
CA VAL A 81 9.03 24.79 5.40
C VAL A 81 9.82 23.91 4.40
N GLY A 82 9.14 23.18 3.51
CA GLY A 82 9.80 22.45 2.40
C GLY A 82 10.47 21.11 2.77
N VAL A 83 10.27 20.63 4.01
CA VAL A 83 10.80 19.36 4.51
C VAL A 83 9.64 18.46 4.93
N PHE A 84 9.71 17.17 4.58
CA PHE A 84 8.82 16.15 5.13
C PHE A 84 9.28 15.83 6.57
N GLU A 85 8.56 16.32 7.58
CA GLU A 85 8.94 16.21 9.01
C GLU A 85 9.22 14.76 9.45
N PHE A 86 8.58 13.77 8.82
CA PHE A 86 8.74 12.34 9.12
C PHE A 86 9.98 11.69 8.48
N LEU A 87 10.49 12.25 7.39
CA LEU A 87 11.64 11.72 6.64
C LEU A 87 12.91 12.56 6.83
N ASN A 88 12.78 13.80 7.33
CA ASN A 88 13.85 14.80 7.39
C ASN A 88 14.52 15.00 6.02
N MET A 89 13.72 14.96 4.96
CA MET A 89 14.14 15.08 3.56
C MET A 89 13.42 16.25 2.87
N THR A 90 14.11 16.89 1.92
CA THR A 90 13.49 17.91 1.08
C THR A 90 12.66 17.25 -0.03
N ILE A 91 11.70 17.99 -0.60
CA ILE A 91 10.93 17.53 -1.77
C ILE A 91 11.85 17.04 -2.90
N MET A 92 12.94 17.76 -3.14
CA MET A 92 13.92 17.40 -4.16
C MET A 92 14.68 16.11 -3.86
N ASP A 93 14.94 15.82 -2.58
CA ASP A 93 15.56 14.56 -2.20
C ASP A 93 14.59 13.40 -2.40
N THR A 94 13.31 13.59 -2.07
CA THR A 94 12.25 12.59 -2.30
C THR A 94 12.06 12.31 -3.79
N ILE A 95 11.97 13.36 -4.63
CA ILE A 95 11.86 13.22 -6.09
C ILE A 95 13.06 12.45 -6.66
N LYS A 96 14.28 12.75 -6.20
CA LYS A 96 15.49 12.02 -6.62
C LYS A 96 15.46 10.57 -6.18
N GLU A 97 15.06 10.28 -4.95
CA GLU A 97 14.95 8.91 -4.45
C GLU A 97 13.93 8.10 -5.23
N ASP A 98 12.76 8.66 -5.50
CA ASP A 98 11.75 8.01 -6.32
C ASP A 98 12.25 7.80 -7.75
N ALA A 99 12.97 8.76 -8.35
CA ALA A 99 13.56 8.59 -9.67
C ALA A 99 14.61 7.49 -9.74
N MET A 100 15.48 7.41 -8.72
CA MET A 100 16.43 6.31 -8.58
C MET A 100 15.69 4.96 -8.43
N GLY A 101 14.66 4.92 -7.59
CA GLY A 101 13.84 3.74 -7.34
C GLY A 101 13.09 3.26 -8.58
N TYR A 102 12.43 4.15 -9.32
CA TYR A 102 11.73 3.82 -10.56
C TYR A 102 12.69 3.36 -11.66
N LYS A 103 13.84 4.01 -11.82
CA LYS A 103 14.83 3.59 -12.82
C LYS A 103 15.39 2.21 -12.53
N MET A 104 15.59 1.88 -11.27
CA MET A 104 16.10 0.58 -10.84
C MET A 104 15.04 -0.52 -10.94
N ASN A 105 13.81 -0.24 -10.49
CA ASN A 105 12.80 -1.28 -10.25
C ASN A 105 11.70 -1.35 -11.31
N ALA A 106 11.43 -0.26 -12.03
CA ALA A 106 10.44 -0.16 -13.11
C ALA A 106 11.04 0.50 -14.37
N PRO A 107 12.17 0.00 -14.91
CA PRO A 107 12.94 0.69 -15.96
C PRO A 107 12.14 0.93 -17.25
N VAL A 108 11.17 0.07 -17.57
CA VAL A 108 10.32 0.24 -18.75
C VAL A 108 9.37 1.41 -18.56
N GLN A 109 8.62 1.44 -17.46
CA GLN A 109 7.68 2.51 -17.12
C GLN A 109 8.40 3.84 -16.91
N TYR A 110 9.58 3.80 -16.30
CA TYR A 110 10.45 4.96 -16.12
C TYR A 110 10.87 5.55 -17.47
N ASN A 111 11.30 4.72 -18.43
CA ASN A 111 11.63 5.21 -19.78
C ASN A 111 10.40 5.73 -20.55
N VAL A 112 9.22 5.15 -20.34
CA VAL A 112 7.96 5.70 -20.87
C VAL A 112 7.68 7.08 -20.28
N ALA A 113 7.91 7.27 -18.98
CA ALA A 113 7.80 8.57 -18.31
C ALA A 113 8.73 9.61 -18.91
N LEU A 114 10.01 9.26 -19.06
CA LEU A 114 10.99 10.18 -19.64
C LEU A 114 10.63 10.56 -21.09
N SER A 115 10.05 9.63 -21.84
CA SER A 115 9.57 9.89 -23.20
C SER A 115 8.39 10.87 -23.21
N PHE A 116 7.51 10.80 -22.22
CA PHE A 116 6.40 11.74 -22.05
C PHE A 116 6.89 13.14 -21.68
N TYR A 117 7.90 13.23 -20.80
CA TYR A 117 8.54 14.49 -20.41
C TYR A 117 9.47 15.07 -21.46
N ALA A 118 9.61 14.42 -22.61
CA ALA A 118 10.45 14.90 -23.69
C ALA A 118 9.87 16.21 -24.27
N ASN A 119 10.75 17.20 -24.43
CA ASN A 119 10.43 18.53 -24.96
C ASN A 119 9.42 19.29 -24.06
N PRO A 120 9.83 19.66 -22.83
CA PRO A 120 9.02 20.52 -21.97
C PRO A 120 8.87 21.91 -22.61
N ASN A 121 7.85 22.63 -22.18
CA ASN A 121 7.68 24.03 -22.52
C ASN A 121 8.90 24.84 -22.00
N PRO A 122 9.50 25.74 -22.81
CA PRO A 122 10.61 26.58 -22.37
C PRO A 122 10.32 27.45 -21.13
N ASP A 123 9.04 27.71 -20.86
CA ASP A 123 8.59 28.50 -19.71
C ASP A 123 8.42 27.66 -18.41
N ASP A 124 8.90 26.41 -18.40
CA ASP A 124 8.94 25.56 -17.20
C ASP A 124 9.85 26.19 -16.13
N GLY A 125 9.27 26.49 -14.95
CA GLY A 125 9.96 27.13 -13.84
C GLY A 125 10.90 26.21 -13.07
N HIS A 126 10.77 24.88 -13.24
CA HIS A 126 11.50 23.87 -12.50
C HIS A 126 12.25 22.87 -13.40
N PRO A 127 13.16 23.35 -14.27
CA PRO A 127 14.00 22.47 -15.09
C PRO A 127 14.95 21.62 -14.24
N ASP A 128 15.23 22.01 -13.00
CA ASP A 128 16.02 21.25 -12.04
C ASP A 128 15.30 19.97 -11.56
N VAL A 129 13.97 20.03 -11.42
CA VAL A 129 13.13 18.85 -11.16
C VAL A 129 13.17 17.88 -12.33
N LEU A 130 12.99 18.39 -13.56
CA LEU A 130 13.12 17.58 -14.77
C LEU A 130 14.52 16.98 -14.92
N TYR A 131 15.55 17.75 -14.61
CA TYR A 131 16.92 17.27 -14.60
C TYR A 131 17.11 16.13 -13.60
N ALA A 132 16.59 16.27 -12.38
CA ALA A 132 16.68 15.26 -11.33
C ALA A 132 16.01 13.93 -11.73
N VAL A 133 14.84 13.99 -12.37
CA VAL A 133 14.14 12.76 -12.80
C VAL A 133 14.72 12.16 -14.08
N THR A 134 15.34 12.93 -14.97
CA THR A 134 15.88 12.44 -16.26
C THR A 134 17.34 11.98 -16.18
N ASN A 135 18.15 12.57 -15.30
CA ASN A 135 19.60 12.35 -15.23
C ASN A 135 20.03 11.50 -14.03
N VAL A 136 19.27 10.46 -13.71
CA VAL A 136 19.68 9.46 -12.71
C VAL A 136 20.88 8.67 -13.23
N THR A 137 22.02 8.72 -12.55
CA THR A 137 23.25 8.04 -12.99
C THR A 137 23.34 6.61 -12.45
N SER A 138 24.27 5.81 -12.99
CA SER A 138 24.59 4.49 -12.42
C SER A 138 25.16 4.58 -11.00
N GLU A 139 25.80 5.68 -10.64
CA GLU A 139 26.30 5.91 -9.27
C GLU A 139 25.16 6.20 -8.29
N ASP A 140 24.16 6.95 -8.74
CA ASP A 140 22.91 7.21 -8.01
C ASP A 140 22.14 5.89 -7.77
N ILE A 141 22.01 5.07 -8.81
CA ILE A 141 21.46 3.71 -8.68
C ILE A 141 22.29 2.87 -7.71
N ALA A 142 23.63 2.92 -7.77
CA ALA A 142 24.48 2.20 -6.83
C ALA A 142 24.38 2.73 -5.39
N LYS A 143 24.10 4.02 -5.20
CA LYS A 143 23.84 4.63 -3.88
C LYS A 143 22.52 4.10 -3.33
N VAL A 144 21.46 4.08 -4.13
CA VAL A 144 20.18 3.49 -3.74
C VAL A 144 20.32 2.00 -3.52
N GLN A 145 21.00 1.24 -4.38
CA GLN A 145 21.28 -0.17 -4.17
C GLN A 145 22.03 -0.44 -2.84
N ARG A 146 23.00 0.41 -2.47
CA ARG A 146 23.68 0.34 -1.16
C ARG A 146 22.80 0.76 0.02
N LEU A 147 21.83 1.65 -0.18
CA LEU A 147 20.81 2.02 0.80
C LEU A 147 19.68 0.96 0.87
N GLU A 148 19.38 0.27 -0.22
CA GLU A 148 18.41 -0.82 -0.37
C GLU A 148 18.94 -2.13 0.25
N GLU A 149 20.25 -2.40 0.14
CA GLU A 149 20.98 -3.40 0.93
C GLU A 149 20.91 -3.11 2.43
N LYS A 150 20.73 -1.83 2.80
CA LYS A 150 20.44 -1.38 4.16
C LYS A 150 18.94 -1.30 4.48
N SER A 151 18.09 -2.06 3.79
CA SER A 151 16.79 -2.39 4.38
C SER A 151 16.98 -3.30 5.60
N GLU A 152 17.10 -2.64 6.75
CA GLU A 152 18.02 -2.92 7.84
C GLU A 152 17.73 -4.16 8.68
N HIS A 153 16.75 -5.01 8.33
CA HIS A 153 16.49 -6.28 9.02
C HIS A 153 16.37 -7.48 8.09
N ASN A 154 15.89 -7.30 6.85
CA ASN A 154 15.62 -8.40 5.93
C ASN A 154 16.83 -8.84 5.10
N VAL A 155 17.86 -7.99 5.00
CA VAL A 155 19.16 -8.32 4.42
C VAL A 155 20.25 -8.47 5.50
N SER A 156 20.22 -7.64 6.55
CA SER A 156 21.19 -7.65 7.65
C SER A 156 20.99 -8.80 8.66
N LYS A 157 19.78 -9.38 8.74
CA LYS A 157 19.32 -10.23 9.86
C LYS A 157 19.34 -9.54 11.23
N ASP A 158 19.27 -8.20 11.26
CA ASP A 158 19.11 -7.46 12.49
C ASP A 158 17.64 -7.47 12.93
N PHE A 159 17.33 -8.34 13.89
CA PHE A 159 15.98 -8.48 14.44
C PHE A 159 15.72 -7.53 15.62
N SER A 160 16.65 -6.62 15.93
CA SER A 160 16.57 -5.75 17.12
C SER A 160 15.69 -4.53 16.94
N GLN A 161 15.48 -4.07 15.69
CA GLN A 161 14.61 -2.93 15.40
C GLN A 161 13.15 -3.31 15.66
N ARG A 162 12.49 -2.56 16.52
CA ARG A 162 11.07 -2.76 16.81
C ARG A 162 10.18 -2.24 15.69
N ASP A 163 9.18 -3.03 15.31
CA ASP A 163 8.13 -2.67 14.32
C ASP A 163 8.66 -1.86 13.11
N PRO A 164 9.66 -2.39 12.38
CA PRO A 164 10.35 -1.64 11.34
C PRO A 164 9.39 -1.24 10.21
N ALA A 165 9.60 -0.05 9.68
CA ALA A 165 8.95 0.41 8.48
C ALA A 165 9.40 -0.38 7.23
N LEU A 166 8.62 -0.25 6.16
CA LEU A 166 9.07 -0.60 4.81
C LEU A 166 10.24 0.27 4.40
N THR A 167 11.02 -0.28 3.51
CA THR A 167 12.04 0.47 2.79
C THR A 167 11.50 1.02 1.49
N SER A 168 12.25 1.90 0.85
CA SER A 168 11.85 2.52 -0.42
C SER A 168 11.46 1.47 -1.46
N LEU A 169 12.24 0.39 -1.62
CA LEU A 169 11.87 -0.75 -2.47
C LEU A 169 10.56 -1.42 -2.02
N GLY A 170 10.37 -1.65 -0.72
CA GLY A 170 9.15 -2.23 -0.19
C GLY A 170 7.92 -1.35 -0.43
N LEU A 171 8.08 -0.02 -0.36
CA LEU A 171 7.06 0.97 -0.69
C LEU A 171 6.77 0.99 -2.19
N SER A 172 7.78 0.99 -3.06
CA SER A 172 7.58 0.90 -4.51
C SER A 172 6.89 -0.40 -4.91
N GLN A 173 7.30 -1.53 -4.32
CA GLN A 173 6.66 -2.83 -4.51
C GLN A 173 5.21 -2.84 -4.04
N ALA A 174 4.93 -2.20 -2.90
CA ALA A 174 3.57 -2.05 -2.41
C ALA A 174 2.73 -1.13 -3.30
N SER A 175 3.29 -0.04 -3.81
CA SER A 175 2.59 0.91 -4.69
C SER A 175 2.24 0.27 -6.03
N ALA A 176 3.14 -0.58 -6.56
CA ALA A 176 2.88 -1.34 -7.79
C ALA A 176 1.69 -2.32 -7.68
N LEU A 177 1.19 -2.60 -6.47
CA LEU A 177 -0.04 -3.38 -6.29
C LEU A 177 -1.26 -2.64 -6.84
N ALA A 178 -1.28 -1.31 -6.85
CA ALA A 178 -2.41 -0.57 -7.39
C ALA A 178 -2.65 -0.91 -8.88
N ASP A 179 -1.57 -1.12 -9.64
CA ASP A 179 -1.62 -1.44 -11.06
C ASP A 179 -1.71 -2.95 -11.32
N ALA A 180 -1.00 -3.75 -10.52
CA ALA A 180 -0.92 -5.19 -10.71
C ALA A 180 -2.15 -5.93 -10.17
N PHE A 181 -2.90 -5.32 -9.26
CA PHE A 181 -4.02 -5.97 -8.61
C PHE A 181 -5.28 -5.95 -9.50
N PRO A 182 -5.86 -7.12 -9.85
CA PRO A 182 -7.00 -7.16 -10.75
C PRO A 182 -8.27 -6.58 -10.12
N HIS A 183 -8.99 -5.78 -10.91
CA HIS A 183 -10.33 -5.26 -10.60
C HIS A 183 -10.44 -4.51 -9.25
N PRO A 184 -9.68 -3.42 -9.04
CA PRO A 184 -9.69 -2.66 -7.78
C PRO A 184 -11.09 -2.21 -7.32
N GLY A 185 -11.99 -1.91 -8.27
CA GLY A 185 -13.39 -1.55 -7.99
C GLY A 185 -14.28 -2.68 -7.45
N SER A 186 -13.78 -3.91 -7.33
CA SER A 186 -14.51 -5.08 -6.80
C SER A 186 -14.13 -5.43 -5.35
N ILE A 187 -13.23 -4.65 -4.74
CA ILE A 187 -12.80 -4.86 -3.35
C ILE A 187 -13.78 -4.16 -2.40
N ASP A 188 -14.35 -4.94 -1.48
CA ASP A 188 -15.28 -4.43 -0.47
C ASP A 188 -14.64 -4.25 0.89
N ILE A 189 -13.64 -5.08 1.21
CA ILE A 189 -13.01 -5.08 2.53
C ILE A 189 -11.50 -5.30 2.40
N ILE A 190 -10.75 -4.54 3.17
CA ILE A 190 -9.31 -4.69 3.35
C ILE A 190 -9.06 -4.94 4.84
N PHE A 191 -8.63 -6.14 5.19
CA PHE A 191 -8.05 -6.41 6.50
C PHE A 191 -6.55 -6.15 6.47
N THR A 192 -6.01 -5.53 7.50
CA THR A 192 -4.57 -5.29 7.60
C THR A 192 -4.07 -5.54 9.01
N SER A 193 -2.86 -6.11 9.11
CA SER A 193 -2.17 -6.21 10.39
C SER A 193 -1.81 -4.80 10.91
N PRO A 194 -1.83 -4.59 12.24
CA PRO A 194 -1.45 -3.32 12.86
C PRO A 194 0.06 -3.01 12.84
N LEU A 195 0.92 -3.89 12.31
CA LEU A 195 2.36 -3.59 12.20
C LEU A 195 2.63 -2.52 11.13
N THR A 196 3.61 -1.66 11.39
CA THR A 196 3.92 -0.48 10.57
C THR A 196 4.11 -0.84 9.10
N ARG A 197 4.87 -1.91 8.83
CA ARG A 197 5.11 -2.38 7.45
C ARG A 197 3.84 -2.80 6.71
N THR A 198 2.88 -3.45 7.37
CA THR A 198 1.61 -3.87 6.73
C THR A 198 0.66 -2.69 6.53
N LEU A 199 0.66 -1.73 7.47
CA LEU A 199 -0.07 -0.47 7.33
C LEU A 199 0.44 0.33 6.14
N GLN A 200 1.77 0.50 6.01
CA GLN A 200 2.37 1.19 4.86
C GLN A 200 2.09 0.47 3.55
N THR A 201 2.15 -0.87 3.52
CA THR A 201 1.76 -1.62 2.32
C THR A 201 0.31 -1.39 1.94
N THR A 202 -0.57 -1.33 2.93
CA THR A 202 -2.00 -1.13 2.72
C THR A 202 -2.27 0.26 2.12
N LEU A 203 -1.64 1.28 2.68
CA LEU A 203 -1.80 2.66 2.21
C LEU A 203 -1.17 2.87 0.83
N ALA A 204 0.02 2.32 0.59
CA ALA A 204 0.69 2.43 -0.70
C ALA A 204 -0.07 1.69 -1.82
N GLY A 205 -0.56 0.48 -1.55
CA GLY A 205 -1.21 -0.35 -2.57
C GLY A 205 -2.71 -0.11 -2.77
N PHE A 206 -3.42 0.36 -1.75
CA PHE A 206 -4.90 0.32 -1.73
C PHE A 206 -5.57 1.61 -1.23
N SER A 207 -4.83 2.69 -0.96
CA SER A 207 -5.43 3.97 -0.52
C SER A 207 -6.50 4.49 -1.48
N HIS A 208 -6.28 4.36 -2.80
CA HIS A 208 -7.19 4.80 -3.86
C HIS A 208 -8.57 4.11 -3.85
N ILE A 209 -8.72 2.95 -3.19
CA ILE A 209 -9.99 2.23 -3.09
C ILE A 209 -10.62 2.27 -1.70
N ILE A 210 -9.91 2.73 -0.66
CA ILE A 210 -10.46 2.78 0.70
C ILE A 210 -11.55 3.85 0.78
N SER A 211 -12.73 3.49 1.29
CA SER A 211 -13.78 4.47 1.54
C SER A 211 -13.34 5.45 2.63
N LYS A 212 -13.51 6.74 2.33
CA LYS A 212 -13.14 7.86 3.20
C LYS A 212 -13.84 7.82 4.56
N GLN A 213 -14.98 7.13 4.70
CA GLN A 213 -15.70 6.97 5.96
C GLN A 213 -14.95 6.11 7.00
N TYR A 214 -13.99 5.29 6.56
CA TYR A 214 -13.16 4.47 7.43
C TYR A 214 -11.80 5.12 7.72
N LEU A 215 -11.63 6.38 7.32
CA LEU A 215 -10.51 7.24 7.68
C LEU A 215 -11.01 8.32 8.65
N LYS A 216 -10.20 8.67 9.65
CA LYS A 216 -10.51 9.75 10.60
C LYS A 216 -10.70 11.07 9.82
N ASN A 217 -11.80 11.77 10.14
CA ASN A 217 -12.19 13.11 9.67
C ASN A 217 -12.78 13.27 8.26
N ASN A 218 -13.33 12.25 7.58
CA ASN A 218 -14.03 12.46 6.28
C ASN A 218 -15.35 11.65 6.10
N GLY A 219 -16.28 12.23 5.33
CA GLY A 219 -17.70 11.85 5.21
C GLY A 219 -18.06 10.68 4.28
N ASN A 220 -19.33 10.64 3.85
CA ASN A 220 -19.96 9.58 3.05
C ASN A 220 -19.24 9.36 1.70
N GLY A 221 -18.50 8.25 1.57
CA GLY A 221 -17.80 7.87 0.34
C GLY A 221 -18.03 6.41 -0.04
N LYS A 222 -18.12 6.13 -1.34
CA LYS A 222 -18.10 4.76 -1.87
C LYS A 222 -16.65 4.24 -1.87
N GLY A 223 -16.42 2.99 -1.50
CA GLY A 223 -15.09 2.35 -1.46
C GLY A 223 -15.02 1.20 -0.46
N ALA A 224 -13.88 0.53 -0.42
CA ALA A 224 -13.60 -0.61 0.46
C ALA A 224 -13.55 -0.20 1.93
N ARG A 225 -14.06 -1.07 2.80
CA ARG A 225 -13.91 -0.96 4.25
C ARG A 225 -12.53 -1.39 4.69
N LEU A 226 -11.78 -0.50 5.34
CA LEU A 226 -10.52 -0.85 5.99
C LEU A 226 -10.77 -1.37 7.42
N ILE A 227 -10.16 -2.50 7.78
CA ILE A 227 -10.23 -3.10 9.12
C ILE A 227 -8.82 -3.44 9.59
N ILE A 228 -8.41 -2.85 10.70
CA ILE A 228 -7.16 -3.19 11.38
C ILE A 228 -7.44 -4.38 12.30
N ASP A 229 -6.69 -5.48 12.14
CA ASP A 229 -6.92 -6.71 12.88
C ASP A 229 -5.64 -7.25 13.53
N GLN A 230 -5.62 -7.27 14.86
CA GLN A 230 -4.52 -7.78 15.66
C GLN A 230 -4.25 -9.29 15.51
N ASP A 231 -5.21 -10.08 15.01
CA ASP A 231 -4.99 -11.50 14.79
C ASP A 231 -4.02 -11.75 13.61
N LEU A 232 -3.88 -10.77 12.71
CA LEU A 232 -3.00 -10.82 11.52
C LEU A 232 -1.51 -10.54 11.80
N GLN A 233 -1.11 -10.33 13.05
CA GLN A 233 0.28 -10.07 13.42
C GLN A 233 1.21 -11.25 13.08
N GLU A 234 2.48 -10.93 12.77
CA GLU A 234 3.51 -11.94 12.55
C GLU A 234 3.72 -12.83 13.79
N ARG A 235 4.22 -14.03 13.52
CA ARG A 235 4.41 -15.10 14.50
C ARG A 235 5.33 -14.71 15.65
N SER A 236 6.52 -14.16 15.40
CA SER A 236 7.58 -14.16 16.41
C SER A 236 7.41 -13.08 17.48
N ASP A 237 8.13 -13.23 18.59
CA ASP A 237 8.28 -12.26 19.68
C ASP A 237 9.54 -11.42 19.55
N LEU A 238 10.25 -11.51 18.42
CA LEU A 238 11.37 -10.64 18.12
C LEU A 238 10.88 -9.18 18.03
N PRO A 239 11.73 -8.21 18.38
CA PRO A 239 11.38 -6.78 18.26
C PRO A 239 10.77 -6.43 16.91
N CYS A 240 11.33 -6.94 15.81
CA CYS A 240 10.82 -6.65 14.47
C CYS A 240 9.40 -7.17 14.20
N ASP A 241 8.93 -8.18 14.93
CA ASP A 241 7.57 -8.73 14.82
C ASP A 241 6.64 -8.24 15.94
N THR A 242 7.16 -7.39 16.81
CA THR A 242 6.45 -6.79 17.93
C THR A 242 6.04 -5.37 17.58
N GLY A 243 4.73 -5.12 17.54
CA GLY A 243 4.17 -3.85 17.08
C GLY A 243 4.48 -2.63 17.96
N SER A 244 4.26 -1.44 17.41
CA SER A 244 4.36 -0.17 18.15
C SER A 244 3.21 0.03 19.13
N LYS A 245 3.39 0.92 20.12
CA LYS A 245 2.29 1.34 20.99
C LYS A 245 1.17 1.97 20.16
N ARG A 246 -0.08 1.81 20.59
CA ARG A 246 -1.24 2.42 19.92
C ARG A 246 -1.06 3.93 19.70
N SER A 247 -0.60 4.66 20.72
CA SER A 247 -0.36 6.11 20.62
C SER A 247 0.69 6.48 19.57
N ALA A 248 1.73 5.65 19.40
CA ALA A 248 2.75 5.87 18.37
C ALA A 248 2.18 5.61 16.96
N LEU A 249 1.32 4.59 16.81
CA LEU A 249 0.63 4.33 15.55
C LEU A 249 -0.36 5.44 15.19
N GLU A 250 -1.12 5.95 16.16
CA GLU A 250 -2.03 7.07 15.97
C GLU A 250 -1.30 8.35 15.54
N LEU A 251 -0.07 8.56 16.04
CA LEU A 251 0.78 9.67 15.60
C LEU A 251 1.34 9.46 14.19
N ALA A 252 1.81 8.25 13.88
CA ALA A 252 2.41 7.93 12.58
C ALA A 252 1.39 7.81 11.44
N PHE A 253 0.16 7.38 11.75
CA PHE A 253 -0.91 7.15 10.80
C PHE A 253 -2.19 7.86 11.27
N PRO A 254 -2.22 9.21 11.25
CA PRO A 254 -3.29 9.99 11.89
C PRO A 254 -4.69 9.76 11.29
N LEU A 255 -4.77 9.23 10.06
CA LEU A 255 -6.03 8.84 9.43
C LEU A 255 -6.61 7.54 9.92
N LEU A 256 -5.77 6.65 10.42
CA LEU A 256 -6.19 5.30 10.70
C LEU A 256 -6.83 5.24 12.08
N ASP A 257 -7.93 4.49 12.17
CA ASP A 257 -8.58 4.26 13.44
C ASP A 257 -8.03 3.00 14.13
N PHE A 258 -7.22 3.25 15.16
CA PHE A 258 -6.66 2.22 16.03
C PHE A 258 -7.49 2.00 17.30
N SER A 259 -8.70 2.57 17.38
CA SER A 259 -9.59 2.43 18.56
C SER A 259 -9.86 0.98 18.95
N VAL A 260 -9.83 0.08 17.95
CA VAL A 260 -10.05 -1.36 18.11
C VAL A 260 -8.91 -2.08 18.85
N LEU A 261 -7.72 -1.46 18.91
CA LEU A 261 -6.55 -2.02 19.55
C LEU A 261 -6.56 -1.66 21.04
N ALA A 262 -6.35 -2.68 21.88
CA ALA A 262 -6.05 -2.48 23.30
C ALA A 262 -4.70 -1.75 23.47
N GLU A 263 -4.47 -1.11 24.62
CA GLU A 263 -3.21 -0.40 24.90
C GLU A 263 -1.97 -1.29 24.80
N ASP A 264 -2.12 -2.57 25.13
CA ASP A 264 -1.08 -3.60 25.18
C ASP A 264 -1.15 -4.61 24.03
N TRP A 265 -1.88 -4.31 22.94
CA TRP A 265 -2.11 -5.21 21.79
C TRP A 265 -0.83 -5.83 21.20
N TYR A 266 0.30 -5.13 21.34
CA TYR A 266 1.60 -5.53 20.82
C TYR A 266 2.29 -6.63 21.66
N THR A 267 1.72 -7.01 22.81
CA THR A 267 2.30 -8.01 23.71
C THR A 267 2.19 -9.41 23.10
N LYS A 268 3.28 -10.17 23.13
CA LYS A 268 3.40 -11.50 22.51
C LYS A 268 3.23 -12.62 23.54
N ASP A 269 2.10 -12.59 24.24
CA ASP A 269 1.75 -13.59 25.26
C ASP A 269 0.32 -14.12 25.06
N GLY A 270 -0.06 -15.12 25.86
CA GLY A 270 -1.40 -15.72 25.82
C GLY A 270 -1.85 -16.10 24.39
N PRO A 271 -3.02 -15.62 23.91
CA PRO A 271 -3.50 -15.85 22.54
C PRO A 271 -2.60 -15.29 21.42
N TYR A 272 -1.74 -14.32 21.74
CA TYR A 272 -0.82 -13.66 20.81
C TYR A 272 0.62 -14.15 20.94
N ALA A 273 0.87 -15.17 21.76
CA ALA A 273 2.19 -15.76 21.94
C ALA A 273 2.79 -16.34 20.65
N ALA A 274 4.12 -16.39 20.60
CA ALA A 274 4.88 -16.84 19.43
C ALA A 274 4.91 -18.37 19.21
N ASN A 275 4.33 -19.14 20.13
CA ASN A 275 4.27 -20.60 20.03
C ASN A 275 3.27 -21.05 18.96
N ASP A 276 3.51 -22.22 18.35
CA ASP A 276 2.71 -22.74 17.24
C ASP A 276 1.22 -22.89 17.57
N SER A 277 0.88 -23.23 18.82
CA SER A 277 -0.51 -23.42 19.24
C SER A 277 -1.29 -22.11 19.24
N ALA A 278 -0.73 -21.04 19.81
CA ALA A 278 -1.34 -19.71 19.80
C ALA A 278 -1.47 -19.16 18.38
N VAL A 279 -0.44 -19.31 17.55
CA VAL A 279 -0.45 -18.87 16.15
C VAL A 279 -1.50 -19.63 15.32
N ALA A 280 -1.59 -20.95 15.49
CA ALA A 280 -2.60 -21.78 14.82
C ALA A 280 -4.02 -21.42 15.27
N ALA A 281 -4.22 -21.12 16.56
CA ALA A 281 -5.51 -20.67 17.09
C ALA A 281 -5.92 -19.31 16.50
N ARG A 282 -5.00 -18.34 16.41
CA ARG A 282 -5.24 -17.04 15.73
C ARG A 282 -5.59 -17.22 14.26
N ALA A 283 -4.83 -18.05 13.56
CA ALA A 283 -5.08 -18.37 12.15
C ALA A 283 -6.47 -18.98 11.95
N LYS A 284 -6.86 -19.95 12.79
CA LYS A 284 -8.20 -20.55 12.77
C LYS A 284 -9.30 -19.50 13.01
N LYS A 285 -9.16 -18.72 14.08
CA LYS A 285 -10.11 -17.65 14.42
C LYS A 285 -10.27 -16.64 13.27
N PHE A 286 -9.17 -16.26 12.61
CA PHE A 286 -9.24 -15.34 11.49
C PHE A 286 -9.88 -15.97 10.24
N ARG A 287 -9.66 -17.27 9.97
CA ARG A 287 -10.40 -17.98 8.90
C ARG A 287 -11.90 -18.00 9.15
N GLU A 288 -12.32 -18.25 10.39
CA GLU A 288 -13.73 -18.21 10.79
C GLU A 288 -14.31 -16.81 10.57
N ARG A 289 -13.58 -15.76 10.99
CA ARG A 289 -13.94 -14.37 10.72
C ARG A 289 -14.09 -14.08 9.23
N LEU A 290 -13.17 -14.56 8.38
CA LEU A 290 -13.27 -14.40 6.92
C LEU A 290 -14.53 -15.06 6.37
N ARG A 291 -14.81 -16.31 6.76
CA ARG A 291 -16.01 -17.03 6.33
C ARG A 291 -17.29 -16.29 6.74
N ASP A 292 -17.37 -15.82 7.97
CA ASP A 292 -18.55 -15.13 8.47
C ASP A 292 -18.72 -13.78 7.78
N THR A 293 -17.63 -13.05 7.56
CA THR A 293 -17.61 -11.81 6.76
C THR A 293 -18.10 -12.06 5.33
N VAL A 294 -17.65 -13.13 4.68
CA VAL A 294 -18.12 -13.50 3.33
C VAL A 294 -19.61 -13.81 3.35
N ARG A 295 -20.12 -14.54 4.35
CA ARG A 295 -21.55 -14.83 4.47
C ARG A 295 -22.38 -13.57 4.67
N ASP A 296 -21.93 -12.64 5.51
CA ASP A 296 -22.62 -11.37 5.76
C ASP A 296 -22.71 -10.52 4.49
N ILE A 297 -21.65 -10.53 3.68
CA ILE A 297 -21.62 -9.84 2.39
C ILE A 297 -22.62 -10.42 1.39
N HIS A 298 -22.74 -11.75 1.30
CA HIS A 298 -23.61 -12.43 0.33
C HIS A 298 -25.07 -12.59 0.81
N GLY A 299 -25.32 -12.43 2.11
CA GLY A 299 -26.64 -12.60 2.72
C GLY A 299 -27.62 -11.44 2.50
N SER A 300 -27.21 -10.31 1.92
CA SER A 300 -28.14 -9.25 1.52
C SER A 300 -28.68 -9.52 0.11
N GLU A 301 -29.99 -9.78 -0.01
CA GLU A 301 -30.67 -10.17 -1.26
C GLU A 301 -30.42 -9.23 -2.45
N ASP A 302 -30.08 -7.96 -2.19
CA ASP A 302 -29.78 -6.95 -3.22
C ASP A 302 -28.36 -7.03 -3.83
N LEU A 303 -27.43 -7.79 -3.24
CA LEU A 303 -26.01 -7.80 -3.63
C LEU A 303 -25.47 -9.17 -4.07
N ALA A 304 -26.30 -10.22 -4.10
CA ALA A 304 -25.90 -11.61 -4.34
C ALA A 304 -25.25 -11.89 -5.72
N ASN A 305 -25.32 -10.94 -6.66
CA ASN A 305 -24.82 -11.09 -8.04
C ASN A 305 -23.54 -10.30 -8.36
N ILE A 306 -22.95 -9.56 -7.40
CA ILE A 306 -21.68 -8.84 -7.62
C ILE A 306 -20.58 -9.59 -6.88
N PRO A 307 -19.48 -10.00 -7.55
CA PRO A 307 -18.34 -10.60 -6.88
C PRO A 307 -17.69 -9.57 -5.96
N LYS A 308 -17.66 -9.87 -4.67
CA LYS A 308 -17.12 -9.01 -3.63
C LYS A 308 -15.82 -9.58 -3.09
N ASN A 309 -14.74 -8.81 -3.22
CA ASN A 309 -13.39 -9.27 -2.93
C ASN A 309 -12.87 -8.72 -1.60
N ILE A 310 -12.08 -9.54 -0.91
CA ILE A 310 -11.47 -9.22 0.37
C ILE A 310 -9.95 -9.24 0.22
N VAL A 311 -9.30 -8.15 0.61
CA VAL A 311 -7.83 -8.05 0.77
C VAL A 311 -7.47 -8.38 2.22
N VAL A 312 -6.36 -9.08 2.43
CA VAL A 312 -5.76 -9.33 3.74
C VAL A 312 -4.27 -8.99 3.68
N VAL A 313 -3.79 -7.96 4.37
CA VAL A 313 -2.36 -7.62 4.39
C VAL A 313 -1.73 -8.18 5.67
N THR A 314 -0.83 -9.16 5.53
CA THR A 314 -0.24 -9.89 6.68
C THR A 314 1.25 -10.19 6.47
N HIS A 315 1.78 -11.26 7.07
CA HIS A 315 3.20 -11.57 7.13
C HIS A 315 3.51 -13.00 6.71
N GLY A 316 4.77 -13.20 6.38
CA GLY A 316 5.38 -14.41 5.85
C GLY A 316 4.99 -15.67 6.58
N VAL A 317 5.33 -15.73 7.86
CA VAL A 317 5.19 -16.96 8.63
C VAL A 317 3.75 -17.13 9.06
N PHE A 318 3.08 -16.07 9.49
CA PHE A 318 1.65 -16.11 9.81
C PHE A 318 0.80 -16.60 8.63
N MET A 319 1.10 -16.17 7.40
CA MET A 319 0.39 -16.61 6.20
C MET A 319 0.39 -18.13 6.03
N LYS A 320 1.51 -18.80 6.34
CA LYS A 320 1.62 -20.26 6.27
C LYS A 320 0.61 -20.95 7.18
N HIS A 321 0.45 -20.43 8.40
CA HIS A 321 -0.56 -20.92 9.34
C HIS A 321 -1.99 -20.55 8.91
N LEU A 322 -2.16 -19.37 8.30
CA LEU A 322 -3.45 -18.88 7.83
C LEU A 322 -3.99 -19.74 6.69
N CYS A 323 -3.20 -20.05 5.67
CA CYS A 323 -3.62 -20.90 4.54
C CYS A 323 -3.50 -22.40 4.81
N GLY A 324 -2.85 -22.82 5.90
CA GLY A 324 -2.62 -24.23 6.20
C GLY A 324 -1.58 -24.90 5.29
N ASP A 325 -0.80 -24.12 4.55
CA ASP A 325 0.28 -24.57 3.69
C ASP A 325 1.61 -24.04 4.23
N MET A 326 2.46 -24.92 4.77
CA MET A 326 3.77 -24.52 5.31
C MET A 326 4.84 -24.33 4.21
N THR A 327 4.55 -24.79 3.01
CA THR A 327 5.47 -24.78 1.85
C THR A 327 5.31 -23.55 0.99
N ILE A 328 4.18 -22.84 1.10
CA ILE A 328 3.93 -21.61 0.37
C ILE A 328 5.10 -20.62 0.52
N ASP A 329 5.55 -20.14 -0.62
CA ASP A 329 6.55 -19.10 -0.75
C ASP A 329 6.12 -18.16 -1.87
N LEU A 330 5.94 -16.89 -1.54
CA LEU A 330 5.55 -15.85 -2.48
C LEU A 330 6.67 -14.80 -2.54
N PRO A 331 6.87 -14.14 -3.70
CA PRO A 331 7.82 -13.05 -3.80
C PRO A 331 7.42 -11.88 -2.86
N LYS A 332 8.35 -10.95 -2.60
CA LYS A 332 8.05 -9.73 -1.82
C LYS A 332 6.96 -8.93 -2.52
N ALA A 333 5.93 -8.51 -1.78
CA ALA A 333 4.68 -7.95 -2.34
C ALA A 333 3.99 -8.87 -3.36
N GLY A 334 4.30 -10.16 -3.38
CA GLY A 334 3.55 -11.17 -4.11
C GLY A 334 2.22 -11.45 -3.43
N TRP A 335 1.23 -11.81 -4.22
CA TRP A 335 -0.10 -12.18 -3.78
C TRP A 335 -0.52 -13.53 -4.36
N LYS A 336 -1.51 -14.16 -3.73
CA LYS A 336 -2.13 -15.40 -4.20
C LYS A 336 -3.59 -15.41 -3.78
N ALA A 337 -4.47 -15.85 -4.68
CA ALA A 337 -5.90 -15.94 -4.45
C ALA A 337 -6.27 -17.27 -3.78
N PHE A 338 -7.28 -17.23 -2.91
CA PHE A 338 -7.85 -18.38 -2.23
C PHE A 338 -9.38 -18.28 -2.26
N ALA A 339 -10.08 -19.37 -1.97
CA ALA A 339 -11.52 -19.48 -1.74
C ALA A 339 -11.76 -19.90 -0.29
N THR A 340 -12.72 -19.29 0.40
CA THR A 340 -13.18 -19.80 1.71
C THR A 340 -14.04 -21.05 1.49
N ALA A 341 -13.78 -22.10 2.23
CA ALA A 341 -14.61 -23.31 2.23
C ALA A 341 -14.79 -23.85 3.65
N ASP A 342 -15.79 -24.71 3.84
CA ASP A 342 -15.94 -25.49 5.06
C ASP A 342 -15.16 -26.80 4.90
N GLY A 343 -14.23 -27.05 5.82
CA GLY A 343 -13.42 -28.26 5.89
C GLY A 343 -14.20 -29.46 6.42
N VAL A 344 -13.54 -30.62 6.50
CA VAL A 344 -14.16 -31.92 6.85
C VAL A 344 -14.93 -31.88 8.19
N ASN A 345 -14.47 -31.05 9.14
CA ASN A 345 -15.07 -30.90 10.46
C ASN A 345 -15.89 -29.59 10.61
N GLY A 346 -16.25 -28.93 9.51
CA GLY A 346 -16.95 -27.64 9.51
C GLY A 346 -16.08 -26.43 9.90
N GLU A 347 -14.77 -26.62 10.02
CA GLU A 347 -13.82 -25.52 10.23
C GLU A 347 -13.61 -24.72 8.94
N ALA A 348 -13.40 -23.41 9.07
CA ALA A 348 -13.10 -22.58 7.90
C ALA A 348 -11.69 -22.89 7.38
N VAL A 349 -11.59 -23.15 6.06
CA VAL A 349 -10.32 -23.38 5.34
C VAL A 349 -10.18 -22.43 4.14
N LEU A 350 -8.95 -22.25 3.66
CA LEU A 350 -8.63 -21.43 2.50
C LEU A 350 -8.02 -22.32 1.41
N ASN A 351 -8.72 -22.45 0.28
CA ASN A 351 -8.28 -23.26 -0.85
C ASN A 351 -7.69 -22.36 -1.95
N PRO A 352 -6.48 -22.60 -2.46
CA PRO A 352 -5.93 -21.81 -3.57
C PRO A 352 -6.86 -21.75 -4.78
N ILE A 353 -6.93 -20.60 -5.44
CA ILE A 353 -7.60 -20.41 -6.74
C ILE A 353 -6.49 -20.18 -7.79
N GLU A 354 -6.64 -20.80 -8.96
CA GLU A 354 -5.73 -20.63 -10.11
C GLU A 354 -5.92 -19.31 -10.86
#